data_AF-A0A941J2X1-F1
#
_entry.id   AF-A0A941J2X1-F1
#
_cell.length_a   1.000
_cell.length_b   1.000
_cell.length_c   1.000
_cell.angle_alpha   90.00
_cell.angle_beta   90.00
_cell.angle_gamma   90.00
#
_symmetry.space_group_name_H-M   'P 1'
#
loop_
_entity.id
_entity.type
_entity.pdbx_description
1 polymer ?
#
loop_
_entity_poly.entity_id
_entity_poly.type
_entity_poly.pdbx_seq_one_letter_code
_entity_poly.pdbx_strand_id
1 'polypeptide(L)'
;MNRGRLVLINVIGLVIIIAALAGGAYYYYESTNFIKTDEAKVSGELYTIVAPAAGKLADWDLHEGDSVSKDDKVANVSTLDGKEAVKTAAQGTIVKTQVHDGQLVQAGQTLAQTINMEDLSITANIEENKLKDIEKGDSVDIIIDGDPDTVFEGTLEQIGYATTSVFSVMGNQNSSGNYTKVTQKVPVKISIKAPSDKVLPGMNAEVKISTK
;
A
#
# COMPACT_ATOMS: atom_id res chain seq x y z
N MET A 1 -32.26 -24.76 -49.89
CA MET A 1 -31.39 -23.97 -48.99
C MET A 1 -30.28 -23.36 -49.84
N ASN A 2 -30.23 -22.03 -50.00
CA ASN A 2 -29.28 -21.38 -50.91
C ASN A 2 -27.83 -21.62 -50.44
N ARG A 3 -26.94 -22.04 -51.35
CA ARG A 3 -25.52 -22.33 -51.04
C ARG A 3 -24.84 -21.18 -50.28
N GLY A 4 -25.20 -19.93 -50.57
CA GLY A 4 -24.72 -18.76 -49.82
C GLY A 4 -25.12 -18.73 -48.33
N ARG A 5 -26.30 -19.22 -47.95
CA ARG A 5 -26.70 -19.33 -46.54
C ARG A 5 -25.92 -20.41 -45.79
N LEU A 6 -25.60 -21.53 -46.44
CA LEU A 6 -24.78 -22.59 -45.86
C LEU A 6 -23.33 -22.14 -45.64
N VAL A 7 -22.75 -21.44 -46.62
CA VAL A 7 -21.41 -20.86 -46.49
C VAL A 7 -21.40 -19.82 -45.37
N LEU A 8 -22.41 -18.95 -45.30
CA LEU A 8 -22.52 -17.93 -44.25
C LEU A 8 -22.60 -18.55 -42.85
N ILE A 9 -23.41 -19.60 -42.65
CA ILE A 9 -23.54 -20.29 -41.36
C ILE A 9 -22.20 -20.92 -40.95
N ASN A 10 -21.50 -21.57 -41.88
CA ASN A 10 -20.20 -22.19 -41.59
C ASN A 10 -19.12 -21.15 -41.26
N VAL A 11 -19.11 -20.01 -41.97
CA VAL A 11 -18.18 -18.91 -41.69
C VAL A 11 -18.45 -18.30 -40.31
N ILE A 12 -19.72 -18.04 -39.96
CA ILE A 12 -20.08 -17.54 -38.62
C ILE A 12 -19.69 -18.55 -37.54
N GLY A 13 -19.96 -19.85 -37.75
CA GLY A 13 -19.55 -20.91 -36.82
C GLY A 13 -18.03 -20.95 -36.61
N LEU A 14 -17.25 -20.82 -37.70
CA LEU A 14 -15.80 -20.79 -37.63
C LEU A 14 -15.27 -19.55 -36.87
N VAL A 15 -15.88 -18.38 -37.08
CA VAL A 15 -15.52 -17.14 -36.36
C VAL A 15 -15.78 -17.28 -34.86
N ILE A 16 -16.91 -17.88 -34.46
CA ILE A 16 -17.23 -18.12 -33.04
C ILE A 16 -16.20 -19.06 -32.41
N ILE A 17 -15.81 -20.14 -33.12
CA ILE A 17 -14.80 -21.08 -32.64
C ILE A 17 -13.44 -20.37 -32.48
N ILE A 18 -13.03 -19.56 -33.44
CA ILE A 18 -11.76 -18.79 -33.35
C ILE A 18 -11.81 -17.81 -32.17
N ALA A 19 -12.91 -17.09 -31.99
CA ALA A 19 -13.07 -16.18 -30.87
C ALA A 19 -13.01 -16.90 -29.51
N ALA A 20 -13.64 -18.07 -29.40
CA ALA A 20 -13.60 -18.89 -28.20
C ALA A 20 -12.19 -19.43 -27.91
N LEU A 21 -11.48 -19.90 -28.95
CA LEU A 21 -10.08 -20.36 -28.82
C LEU A 21 -9.15 -19.21 -28.41
N ALA A 22 -9.29 -18.04 -29.03
CA ALA A 22 -8.50 -16.86 -28.70
C ALA A 22 -8.77 -16.38 -27.26
N GLY A 23 -10.05 -16.32 -26.86
CA GLY A 23 -10.44 -15.99 -25.49
C GLY A 23 -9.93 -17.01 -24.46
N GLY A 24 -10.01 -18.30 -24.77
CA GLY A 24 -9.48 -19.36 -23.93
C GLY A 24 -7.95 -19.30 -23.77
N ALA A 25 -7.22 -19.06 -24.87
CA ALA A 25 -5.77 -18.89 -24.85
C ALA A 25 -5.35 -17.65 -24.04
N TYR A 26 -6.06 -16.52 -24.22
CA TYR A 26 -5.81 -15.29 -23.46
C TYR A 26 -6.06 -15.49 -21.96
N TYR A 27 -7.19 -16.11 -21.59
CA TYR A 27 -7.50 -16.40 -20.19
C TYR A 27 -6.47 -17.34 -19.55
N TYR A 28 -6.05 -18.37 -20.29
CA TYR A 28 -5.01 -19.29 -19.83
C TYR A 28 -3.67 -18.58 -19.61
N TYR A 29 -3.27 -17.71 -20.54
CA TYR A 29 -2.06 -16.90 -20.41
C TYR A 29 -2.13 -15.99 -19.18
N GLU A 30 -3.23 -15.25 -18.99
CA GLU A 30 -3.39 -14.34 -17.86
C GLU A 30 -3.38 -15.09 -16.52
N SER A 31 -4.03 -16.26 -16.44
CA SER A 31 -4.12 -17.05 -15.21
C SER A 31 -2.81 -17.76 -14.83
N THR A 32 -1.87 -17.93 -15.75
CA THR A 32 -0.61 -18.66 -15.51
C THR A 32 0.59 -17.76 -15.35
N ASN A 33 0.55 -16.54 -15.89
CA ASN A 33 1.68 -15.61 -15.89
C ASN A 33 1.49 -14.43 -14.94
N PHE A 34 0.32 -14.29 -14.31
CA PHE A 34 0.04 -13.15 -13.44
C PHE A 34 -0.78 -13.50 -12.20
N ILE A 35 -0.41 -12.87 -11.09
CA ILE A 35 -1.20 -12.85 -9.87
C ILE A 35 -1.77 -11.45 -9.68
N LYS A 36 -3.10 -11.36 -9.68
CA LYS A 36 -3.83 -10.12 -9.39
C LYS A 36 -4.37 -10.14 -7.98
N THR A 37 -4.32 -8.99 -7.31
CA THR A 37 -5.04 -8.72 -6.07
C THR A 37 -5.47 -7.26 -6.03
N ASP A 38 -6.70 -7.04 -5.56
CA ASP A 38 -7.29 -5.74 -5.21
C ASP A 38 -7.09 -5.40 -3.73
N GLU A 39 -6.60 -6.35 -2.94
CA GLU A 39 -6.25 -6.13 -1.53
C GLU A 39 -4.87 -5.50 -1.38
N ALA A 40 -4.68 -4.37 -2.04
CA ALA A 40 -3.47 -3.58 -1.96
C ALA A 40 -3.76 -2.13 -1.59
N LYS A 41 -2.80 -1.52 -0.90
CA LYS A 41 -2.87 -0.12 -0.49
C LYS A 41 -1.53 0.56 -0.55
N VAL A 42 -1.55 1.86 -0.84
CA VAL A 42 -0.39 2.73 -0.74
C VAL A 42 -0.01 2.86 0.73
N SER A 43 1.25 2.58 1.05
CA SER A 43 1.84 2.64 2.38
C SER A 43 3.18 3.35 2.33
N GLY A 44 3.54 4.00 3.43
CA GLY A 44 4.86 4.59 3.60
C GLY A 44 5.23 4.57 5.06
N GLU A 45 6.51 4.81 5.34
CA GLU A 45 7.01 4.84 6.71
C GLU A 45 6.56 6.12 7.40
N LEU A 46 5.82 5.96 8.50
CA LEU A 46 5.37 7.07 9.33
C LEU A 46 6.40 7.36 10.42
N TYR A 47 6.90 8.58 10.44
CA TYR A 47 7.76 9.11 11.49
C TYR A 47 6.95 10.05 12.38
N THR A 48 7.06 9.90 13.70
CA THR A 48 6.38 10.76 14.67
C THR A 48 7.32 11.83 15.20
N ILE A 49 6.84 13.08 15.21
CA ILE A 49 7.46 14.17 15.94
C ILE A 49 6.90 14.13 17.36
N VAL A 50 7.76 14.00 18.35
CA VAL A 50 7.36 13.85 19.76
C VAL A 50 7.93 14.95 20.63
N ALA A 51 7.21 15.30 21.70
CA ALA A 51 7.70 16.22 22.71
C ALA A 51 8.84 15.57 23.52
N PRO A 52 10.01 16.22 23.64
CA PRO A 52 11.15 15.67 24.38
C PRO A 52 10.95 15.72 25.91
N ALA A 53 10.11 16.64 26.40
CA ALA A 53 9.86 16.86 27.81
C ALA A 53 8.42 17.33 28.06
N ALA A 54 7.98 17.33 29.31
CA ALA A 54 6.71 17.91 29.71
C ALA A 54 6.83 19.43 29.88
N GLY A 55 5.87 20.19 29.32
CA GLY A 55 5.93 21.66 29.36
C GLY A 55 4.94 22.33 28.41
N LYS A 56 5.12 23.63 28.21
CA LYS A 56 4.31 24.41 27.26
C LYS A 56 4.99 24.45 25.89
N LEU A 57 4.30 23.97 24.85
CA LEU A 57 4.74 24.06 23.47
C LEU A 57 4.77 25.52 23.01
N ALA A 58 5.83 25.90 22.31
CA ALA A 58 6.03 27.23 21.76
C ALA A 58 6.71 27.13 20.39
N ASP A 59 6.49 28.15 19.55
CA ASP A 59 7.05 28.27 18.21
C ASP A 59 6.59 27.14 17.27
N TRP A 60 5.39 26.59 17.48
CA TRP A 60 4.81 25.59 16.59
C TRP A 60 4.07 26.26 15.42
N ASP A 61 4.72 26.31 14.25
CA ASP A 61 4.17 26.92 13.02
C ASP A 61 4.12 25.92 11.85
N LEU A 62 3.93 24.64 12.16
CA LEU A 62 3.89 23.57 11.17
C LEU A 62 2.46 23.14 10.85
N HIS A 63 2.17 23.06 9.56
CA HIS A 63 0.87 22.71 8.99
C HIS A 63 0.94 21.42 8.17
N GLU A 64 -0.21 20.77 7.98
CA GLU A 64 -0.31 19.59 7.10
C GLU A 64 0.05 20.00 5.66
N GLY A 65 0.97 19.27 5.03
CA GLY A 65 1.56 19.58 3.73
C GLY A 65 2.96 20.20 3.80
N ASP A 66 3.39 20.72 4.96
CA ASP A 66 4.75 21.24 5.10
C ASP A 66 5.78 20.12 5.05
N SER A 67 6.92 20.40 4.42
CA SER A 67 8.05 19.47 4.35
C SER A 67 9.07 19.77 5.43
N VAL A 68 9.59 18.73 6.06
CA VAL A 68 10.64 18.81 7.06
C VAL A 68 11.81 17.90 6.67
N SER A 69 13.02 18.31 7.02
CA SER A 69 14.24 17.51 6.89
C SER A 69 14.56 16.80 8.20
N LYS A 70 15.50 15.85 8.15
CA LYS A 70 16.01 15.19 9.35
C LYS A 70 16.71 16.20 10.28
N ASP A 71 16.48 16.06 11.59
CA ASP A 71 17.07 16.87 12.66
C ASP A 71 16.66 18.37 12.66
N ASP A 72 15.65 18.74 11.87
CA ASP A 72 15.09 20.09 11.86
C ASP A 72 14.50 20.43 13.22
N LYS A 73 14.82 21.64 13.70
CA LYS A 73 14.22 22.19 14.91
C LYS A 73 12.89 22.82 14.55
N VAL A 74 11.80 22.18 14.98
CA VAL A 74 10.46 22.53 14.54
C VAL A 74 9.63 23.30 15.57
N ALA A 75 9.99 23.19 16.84
CA ALA A 75 9.35 23.90 17.94
C ALA A 75 10.22 23.83 19.20
N ASN A 76 9.78 24.48 20.27
CA ASN A 76 10.39 24.38 21.60
C ASN A 76 9.33 23.99 22.64
N VAL A 77 9.73 23.20 23.62
CA VAL A 77 8.93 22.95 24.83
C VAL A 77 9.57 23.71 25.99
N SER A 78 8.83 24.65 26.56
CA SER A 78 9.25 25.37 27.77
C SER A 78 8.95 24.52 29.00
N THR A 79 10.00 24.05 29.66
CA THR A 79 9.96 23.23 30.87
C THR A 79 10.26 24.10 32.10
N LEU A 80 10.30 23.48 33.29
CA LEU A 80 10.73 24.17 34.52
C LEU A 80 12.24 24.47 34.52
N ASP A 81 13.02 23.66 33.83
CA ASP A 81 14.50 23.72 33.81
C ASP A 81 15.06 24.49 32.61
N GLY A 82 14.22 24.87 31.63
CA GLY A 82 14.65 25.62 30.45
C GLY A 82 13.74 25.43 29.23
N LYS A 83 14.33 25.49 28.05
CA LYS A 83 13.67 25.20 26.77
C LYS A 83 14.33 24.01 26.11
N GLU A 84 13.52 23.01 25.74
CA GLU A 84 13.96 21.83 25.00
C GLU A 84 13.49 21.91 23.56
N ALA A 85 14.40 21.69 22.61
CA ALA A 85 14.08 21.76 21.18
C ALA A 85 13.40 20.47 20.72
N VAL A 86 12.26 20.62 20.04
CA VAL A 86 11.59 19.54 19.32
C VAL A 86 12.30 19.36 17.98
N LYS A 87 12.73 18.13 17.69
CA LYS A 87 13.40 17.79 16.43
C LYS A 87 12.68 16.69 15.66
N THR A 88 12.83 16.70 14.34
CA THR A 88 12.33 15.66 13.44
C THR A 88 13.33 14.50 13.36
N ALA A 89 12.80 13.27 13.29
CA ALA A 89 13.63 12.06 13.22
C ALA A 89 14.11 11.73 11.79
N ALA A 90 13.33 12.13 10.78
CA ALA A 90 13.57 11.85 9.38
C ALA A 90 12.97 12.97 8.52
N GLN A 91 13.36 12.99 7.24
CA GLN A 91 12.71 13.84 6.24
C GLN A 91 11.30 13.32 5.93
N GLY A 92 10.39 14.24 5.64
CA GLY A 92 9.05 13.89 5.19
C GLY A 92 8.10 15.07 5.16
N THR A 93 6.90 14.82 4.67
CA THR A 93 5.79 15.77 4.64
C THR A 93 4.87 15.53 5.83
N ILE A 94 4.44 16.60 6.50
CA ILE A 94 3.52 16.53 7.63
C ILE A 94 2.14 16.13 7.12
N VAL A 95 1.63 14.99 7.58
CA VAL A 95 0.31 14.47 7.20
C VAL A 95 -0.73 14.62 8.29
N LYS A 96 -0.29 14.80 9.53
CA LYS A 96 -1.20 15.01 10.65
C LYS A 96 -0.54 15.82 11.74
N THR A 97 -1.19 16.89 12.18
CA THR A 97 -0.82 17.61 13.40
C THR A 97 -1.84 17.33 14.50
N GLN A 98 -1.38 17.10 15.73
CA GLN A 98 -2.22 16.75 16.89
C GLN A 98 -2.20 17.80 18.01
N VAL A 99 -1.47 18.88 17.82
CA VAL A 99 -1.28 19.93 18.83
C VAL A 99 -1.45 21.32 18.23
N HIS A 100 -1.62 22.30 19.11
CA HIS A 100 -1.58 23.72 18.76
C HIS A 100 -0.48 24.45 19.54
N ASP A 101 0.01 25.56 18.99
CA ASP A 101 0.96 26.41 19.69
C ASP A 101 0.40 26.84 21.06
N GLY A 102 1.26 26.87 22.08
CA GLY A 102 0.88 27.19 23.45
C GLY A 102 0.24 26.06 24.24
N GLN A 103 0.00 24.88 23.65
CA GLN A 103 -0.57 23.71 24.32
C GLN A 103 0.41 23.10 25.35
N LEU A 104 -0.12 22.59 26.47
CA LEU A 104 0.66 21.78 27.40
C LEU A 104 0.83 20.36 26.85
N VAL A 105 2.07 19.90 26.80
CA VAL A 105 2.46 18.59 26.27
C VAL A 105 3.23 17.78 27.30
N GLN A 106 3.24 16.46 27.15
CA GLN A 106 4.00 15.52 27.98
C GLN A 106 5.18 14.93 27.22
N ALA A 107 6.21 14.47 27.93
CA ALA A 107 7.33 13.75 27.31
C ALA A 107 6.83 12.50 26.56
N GLY A 108 7.26 12.35 25.30
CA GLY A 108 6.82 11.27 24.41
C GLY A 108 5.45 11.48 23.76
N GLN A 109 4.75 12.59 24.05
CA GLN A 109 3.49 12.90 23.37
C GLN A 109 3.75 13.19 21.87
N THR A 110 2.98 12.56 21.00
CA THR A 110 2.98 12.85 19.56
C THR A 110 2.46 14.26 19.29
N LEU A 111 3.25 15.05 18.57
CA LEU A 111 2.93 16.40 18.14
C LEU A 111 2.44 16.41 16.70
N ALA A 112 3.13 15.68 15.82
CA ALA A 112 2.75 15.50 14.43
C ALA A 112 3.29 14.18 13.86
N GLN A 113 2.76 13.79 12.71
CA GLN A 113 3.19 12.64 11.92
C GLN A 113 3.67 13.10 10.55
N THR A 114 4.76 12.50 10.11
CA THR A 114 5.42 12.78 8.83
C THR A 114 5.57 11.50 8.04
N ILE A 115 5.52 11.61 6.71
CA ILE A 115 5.74 10.51 5.77
C ILE A 115 6.56 11.02 4.59
N ASN A 116 7.46 10.19 4.08
CA ASN A 116 8.18 10.55 2.86
C ASN A 116 7.32 10.24 1.62
N MET A 117 6.81 11.27 0.95
CA MET A 117 5.99 11.12 -0.26
C MET A 117 6.78 10.62 -1.47
N GLU A 118 8.11 10.74 -1.46
CA GLU A 118 8.98 10.23 -2.52
C GLU A 118 9.30 8.73 -2.35
N ASP A 119 9.13 8.20 -1.14
CA ASP A 119 9.44 6.80 -0.77
C ASP A 119 8.17 6.08 -0.29
N LEU A 120 7.17 6.09 -1.16
CA LEU A 120 5.96 5.30 -0.98
C LEU A 120 6.19 3.86 -1.47
N SER A 121 5.37 2.96 -0.96
CA SER A 121 5.34 1.54 -1.32
C SER A 121 3.89 1.06 -1.37
N ILE A 122 3.67 -0.14 -1.90
CA ILE A 122 2.38 -0.81 -1.85
C ILE A 122 2.49 -2.00 -0.91
N THR A 123 1.53 -2.11 0.01
CA THR A 123 1.32 -3.33 0.78
C THR A 123 0.14 -4.07 0.19
N ALA A 124 0.39 -5.25 -0.37
CA ALA A 124 -0.63 -6.09 -0.98
C ALA A 124 -0.79 -7.41 -0.22
N ASN A 125 -2.00 -7.91 -0.09
CA ASN A 125 -2.27 -9.20 0.54
C ASN A 125 -2.46 -10.26 -0.55
N ILE A 126 -1.57 -11.26 -0.57
CA ILE A 126 -1.59 -12.35 -1.55
C ILE A 126 -2.07 -13.63 -0.87
N GLU A 127 -2.94 -14.38 -1.54
CA GLU A 127 -3.39 -15.68 -1.06
C GLU A 127 -2.21 -16.67 -0.94
N GLU A 128 -2.15 -17.42 0.16
CA GLU A 128 -1.05 -18.36 0.47
C GLU A 128 -0.75 -19.36 -0.65
N ASN A 129 -1.80 -19.84 -1.34
CA ASN A 129 -1.70 -20.81 -2.44
C ASN A 129 -1.00 -20.25 -3.70
N LYS A 130 -0.93 -18.92 -3.85
CA LYS A 130 -0.31 -18.21 -4.98
C LYS A 130 1.13 -17.80 -4.69
N LEU A 131 1.61 -17.94 -3.45
CA LEU A 131 2.96 -17.51 -3.06
C LEU A 131 4.08 -18.31 -3.72
N LYS A 132 3.81 -19.55 -4.12
CA LYS A 132 4.79 -20.41 -4.81
C LYS A 132 5.17 -19.90 -6.21
N ASP A 133 4.35 -19.03 -6.80
CA ASP A 133 4.51 -18.55 -8.16
C ASP A 133 5.11 -17.13 -8.17
N ILE A 134 5.47 -16.56 -7.02
CA ILE A 134 6.11 -15.25 -6.89
C ILE A 134 7.47 -15.34 -6.20
N GLU A 135 8.39 -14.48 -6.61
CA GLU A 135 9.71 -14.34 -6.03
C GLU A 135 10.07 -12.86 -5.82
N LYS A 136 10.96 -12.60 -4.85
CA LYS A 136 11.53 -11.25 -4.70
C LYS A 136 12.19 -10.82 -6.01
N GLY A 137 11.84 -9.63 -6.48
CA GLY A 137 12.33 -9.06 -7.74
C GLY A 137 11.35 -9.16 -8.91
N ASP A 138 10.20 -9.82 -8.73
CA ASP A 138 9.17 -9.86 -9.77
C ASP A 138 8.62 -8.47 -10.10
N SER A 139 8.33 -8.26 -11.38
CA SER A 139 7.77 -7.02 -11.89
C SER A 139 6.29 -6.92 -11.54
N VAL A 140 5.86 -5.74 -11.10
CA VAL A 140 4.48 -5.50 -10.69
C VAL A 140 3.92 -4.29 -11.41
N ASP A 141 2.76 -4.46 -12.02
CA ASP A 141 1.95 -3.34 -12.51
C ASP A 141 0.98 -2.92 -11.39
N ILE A 142 0.95 -1.64 -11.07
CA ILE A 142 0.16 -1.07 -9.99
C ILE A 142 -0.79 -0.03 -10.59
N ILE A 143 -2.08 -0.15 -10.27
CA ILE A 143 -3.11 0.81 -10.61
C ILE A 143 -3.69 1.34 -9.31
N ILE A 144 -3.74 2.65 -9.14
CA ILE A 144 -4.21 3.29 -7.90
C ILE A 144 -5.58 3.90 -8.18
N ASP A 145 -6.56 3.67 -7.29
CA ASP A 145 -7.94 4.13 -7.50
C ASP A 145 -8.04 5.66 -7.67
N GLY A 146 -7.13 6.41 -7.04
CA GLY A 146 -7.04 7.86 -7.17
C GLY A 146 -6.47 8.36 -8.50
N ASP A 147 -5.86 7.48 -9.30
CA ASP A 147 -5.26 7.78 -10.61
C ASP A 147 -5.36 6.55 -11.56
N PRO A 148 -6.58 6.16 -11.98
CA PRO A 148 -6.81 4.90 -12.69
C PRO A 148 -6.28 4.88 -14.13
N ASP A 149 -5.97 6.05 -14.70
CA ASP A 149 -5.44 6.18 -16.06
C ASP A 149 -3.93 5.93 -16.12
N THR A 150 -3.27 5.82 -14.97
CA THR A 150 -1.81 5.69 -14.84
C THR A 150 -1.45 4.32 -14.30
N VAL A 151 -0.63 3.57 -15.05
CA VAL A 151 -0.03 2.32 -14.58
C VAL A 151 1.36 2.61 -14.04
N PHE A 152 1.58 2.36 -12.75
CA PHE A 152 2.86 2.50 -12.10
C PHE A 152 3.62 1.18 -12.15
N GLU A 153 4.91 1.24 -12.50
CA GLU A 153 5.79 0.09 -12.39
C GLU A 153 6.30 -0.06 -10.96
N GLY A 154 6.31 -1.29 -10.49
CA GLY A 154 6.83 -1.66 -9.19
C GLY A 154 7.67 -2.93 -9.20
N THR A 155 8.26 -3.24 -8.06
CA THR A 155 9.03 -4.47 -7.88
C THR A 155 8.70 -5.09 -6.53
N LEU A 156 8.46 -6.40 -6.52
CA LEU A 156 8.23 -7.15 -5.30
C LEU A 156 9.50 -7.16 -4.43
N GLU A 157 9.51 -6.40 -3.34
CA GLU A 157 10.68 -6.22 -2.49
C GLU A 157 10.79 -7.29 -1.41
N GLN A 158 9.64 -7.66 -0.83
CA GLN A 158 9.57 -8.53 0.32
C GLN A 158 8.25 -9.29 0.37
N ILE A 159 8.35 -10.57 0.71
CA ILE A 159 7.21 -11.42 1.08
C ILE A 159 7.17 -11.49 2.61
N GLY A 160 6.00 -11.29 3.20
CA GLY A 160 5.79 -11.33 4.65
C GLY A 160 6.10 -12.70 5.24
N TYR A 161 6.62 -12.70 6.46
CA TYR A 161 6.99 -13.93 7.20
C TYR A 161 5.83 -14.56 7.98
N ALA A 162 4.66 -13.92 7.98
CA ALA A 162 3.47 -14.39 8.69
C ALA A 162 2.20 -13.95 7.96
N THR A 163 1.12 -14.71 8.12
CA THR A 163 -0.19 -14.37 7.58
C THR A 163 -0.82 -13.22 8.35
N THR A 164 -1.71 -12.47 7.70
CA THR A 164 -2.44 -11.35 8.32
C THR A 164 -3.21 -11.76 9.58
N SER A 165 -3.67 -13.02 9.65
CA SER A 165 -4.37 -13.60 10.80
C SER A 165 -3.53 -13.75 12.07
N VAL A 166 -2.19 -13.77 11.98
CA VAL A 166 -1.33 -13.80 13.17
C VAL A 166 -1.33 -12.45 13.88
N PHE A 167 -1.56 -11.35 13.15
CA PHE A 167 -1.51 -9.99 13.67
C PHE A 167 -2.89 -9.40 14.01
N SER A 168 -3.98 -10.09 13.68
CA SER A 168 -5.31 -9.74 14.19
C SER A 168 -5.35 -10.04 15.70
N VAL A 169 -5.07 -9.01 16.50
CA VAL A 169 -4.85 -9.05 17.96
C VAL A 169 -6.01 -9.72 18.76
N MET A 170 -7.19 -9.92 18.17
CA MET A 170 -8.30 -10.65 18.80
C MET A 170 -9.12 -11.38 17.74
N GLY A 171 -9.22 -12.71 17.84
CA GLY A 171 -10.28 -13.48 17.15
C GLY A 171 -9.81 -14.50 16.12
N ASN A 172 -9.31 -15.63 16.60
CA ASN A 172 -9.79 -16.96 16.19
C ASN A 172 -9.46 -17.95 17.31
N GLN A 173 -9.91 -17.63 18.53
CA GLN A 173 -10.17 -18.68 19.50
C GLN A 173 -11.44 -19.38 19.02
N ASN A 174 -11.29 -20.42 18.20
CA ASN A 174 -12.38 -21.37 17.97
C ASN A 174 -12.61 -22.13 19.29
N SER A 175 -13.29 -21.51 20.24
CA SER A 175 -13.74 -22.08 21.52
C SER A 175 -14.81 -23.19 21.36
N SER A 176 -14.79 -23.89 20.22
CA SER A 176 -15.74 -24.96 19.88
C SER A 176 -15.10 -26.16 19.19
N GLY A 177 -13.76 -26.17 19.01
CA GLY A 177 -13.04 -27.34 18.48
C GLY A 177 -13.25 -27.65 16.99
N ASN A 178 -13.99 -26.82 16.24
CA ASN A 178 -14.11 -26.97 14.79
C ASN A 178 -13.03 -26.16 14.08
N TYR A 179 -12.16 -26.85 13.34
CA TYR A 179 -11.19 -26.23 12.42
C TYR A 179 -11.83 -26.11 11.04
N THR A 180 -12.01 -24.88 10.55
CA THR A 180 -12.42 -24.61 9.17
C THR A 180 -11.20 -24.13 8.39
N LYS A 181 -10.79 -24.89 7.37
CA LYS A 181 -9.71 -24.48 6.48
C LYS A 181 -10.17 -23.27 5.65
N VAL A 182 -9.52 -22.13 5.85
CA VAL A 182 -9.75 -20.91 5.05
C VAL A 182 -8.42 -20.44 4.47
N THR A 183 -8.44 -19.92 3.24
CA THR A 183 -7.24 -19.39 2.56
C THR A 183 -6.74 -18.17 3.32
N GLN A 184 -5.52 -18.27 3.83
CA GLN A 184 -4.87 -17.14 4.50
C GLN A 184 -4.23 -16.22 3.47
N LYS A 185 -3.93 -15.01 3.89
CA LYS A 185 -3.24 -14.03 3.08
C LYS A 185 -1.94 -13.61 3.73
N VAL A 186 -0.92 -13.45 2.91
CA VAL A 186 0.41 -13.01 3.30
C VAL A 186 0.64 -11.61 2.73
N PRO A 187 0.97 -10.63 3.59
CA PRO A 187 1.29 -9.30 3.11
C PRO A 187 2.63 -9.33 2.36
N VAL A 188 2.67 -8.68 1.21
CA VAL A 188 3.88 -8.44 0.43
C VAL A 188 4.11 -6.94 0.32
N LYS A 189 5.38 -6.53 0.32
CA LYS A 189 5.80 -5.14 0.11
C LYS A 189 6.32 -5.01 -1.32
N ILE A 190 5.76 -4.07 -2.05
CA ILE A 190 6.09 -3.76 -3.44
C ILE A 190 6.55 -2.30 -3.49
N SER A 191 7.69 -2.02 -4.12
CA SER A 191 8.12 -0.63 -4.37
C SER A 191 7.31 -0.04 -5.50
N ILE A 192 7.07 1.27 -5.45
CA ILE A 192 6.50 2.04 -6.57
C ILE A 192 7.60 2.94 -7.15
N LYS A 193 7.83 2.86 -8.46
CA LYS A 193 8.74 3.79 -9.12
C LYS A 193 8.02 5.11 -9.37
N ALA A 194 8.58 6.19 -8.83
CA ALA A 194 8.13 7.57 -9.09
C ALA A 194 6.61 7.77 -8.89
N PRO A 195 6.09 7.65 -7.65
CA PRO A 195 4.69 7.96 -7.38
C PRO A 195 4.36 9.40 -7.84
N SER A 196 3.19 9.60 -8.44
CA SER A 196 2.75 10.94 -8.82
C SER A 196 2.29 11.74 -7.60
N ASP A 197 2.24 13.07 -7.68
CA ASP A 197 1.74 13.94 -6.59
C ASP A 197 0.29 13.65 -6.17
N LYS A 198 -0.45 12.88 -6.98
CA LYS A 198 -1.82 12.44 -6.69
C LYS A 198 -1.87 11.18 -5.83
N VAL A 199 -0.77 10.45 -5.72
CA VAL A 199 -0.69 9.21 -4.94
C VAL A 199 -0.51 9.56 -3.47
N LEU A 200 -1.56 9.31 -2.68
CA LEU A 200 -1.53 9.56 -1.24
C LEU A 200 -1.46 8.25 -0.46
N PRO A 201 -0.74 8.24 0.68
CA PRO A 201 -0.74 7.11 1.61
C PRO A 201 -2.17 6.73 2.03
N GLY A 202 -2.46 5.43 2.03
CA GLY A 202 -3.75 4.88 2.41
C GLY A 202 -4.75 4.71 1.26
N MET A 203 -4.44 5.16 0.05
CA MET A 203 -5.26 4.86 -1.13
C MET A 203 -5.26 3.36 -1.45
N ASN A 204 -6.38 2.87 -1.96
CA ASN A 204 -6.49 1.51 -2.48
C ASN A 204 -5.76 1.41 -3.82
N ALA A 205 -5.27 0.20 -4.12
CA ALA A 205 -4.61 -0.11 -5.37
C ALA A 205 -4.98 -1.54 -5.82
N GLU A 206 -4.97 -1.75 -7.13
CA GLU A 206 -4.91 -3.06 -7.75
C GLU A 206 -3.46 -3.34 -8.16
N VAL A 207 -2.98 -4.54 -7.85
CA VAL A 207 -1.63 -4.97 -8.27
C VAL A 207 -1.71 -6.23 -9.11
N LYS A 208 -0.89 -6.25 -10.16
CA LYS A 208 -0.69 -7.39 -11.06
C LYS A 208 0.79 -7.76 -11.04
N ILE A 209 1.11 -8.85 -10.35
CA ILE A 209 2.47 -9.38 -10.24
C ILE A 209 2.71 -10.34 -11.41
N SER A 210 3.81 -10.12 -12.14
CA SER A 210 4.24 -11.02 -13.22
C SER A 210 4.98 -12.21 -12.62
N THR A 211 4.45 -13.41 -12.85
CA THR A 211 5.07 -14.67 -12.42
C THR A 211 6.00 -15.19 -13.52
N LYS A 212 7.06 -15.93 -13.14
CA LYS A 212 7.96 -16.57 -14.10
C LYS A 212 7.42 -17.89 -14.64
#